data_AF-A0A4S2M6P6-F1
#
_entry.id   AF-A0A4S2M6P6-F1
#
_cell.length_a   1.000
_cell.length_b   1.000
_cell.length_c   1.000
_cell.angle_alpha   90.00
_cell.angle_beta   90.00
_cell.angle_gamma   90.00
#
_symmetry.space_group_name_H-M   'P 1'
#
loop_
_entity.id
_entity.type
_entity.pdbx_description
1 polymer ?
#
loop_
_entity_poly.entity_id
_entity_poly.type
_entity_poly.pdbx_seq_one_letter_code
_entity_poly.pdbx_strand_id
1 'polypeptide(L)'
;MEDTKIIYHIDDEETPYLVKIPVVPNAVTLGDFKNALNRPNYKFFFKSLDADFGVVKEEITEDDARLPCFNGKVISWLVSADSSTKSDNHSTGEGISVPHLSGQNKGING
;
A
#
# COMPACT_ATOMS: atom_id res chain seq x y z
N MET A 1 -4.70 -24.62 -10.29
CA MET A 1 -3.51 -23.77 -10.07
C MET A 1 -3.93 -22.67 -9.13
N GLU A 2 -3.21 -22.47 -8.04
CA GLU A 2 -3.48 -21.35 -7.12
C GLU A 2 -2.96 -20.05 -7.73
N ASP A 3 -3.79 -19.01 -7.78
CA ASP A 3 -3.39 -17.67 -8.17
C ASP A 3 -2.80 -16.89 -6.99
N THR A 4 -1.84 -16.02 -7.27
CA THR A 4 -1.38 -15.01 -6.32
C THR A 4 -2.21 -13.75 -6.49
N LYS A 5 -2.79 -13.25 -5.39
CA LYS A 5 -3.45 -11.95 -5.36
C LYS A 5 -2.47 -10.87 -4.95
N ILE A 6 -2.23 -9.91 -5.81
CA ILE A 6 -1.40 -8.75 -5.50
C ILE A 6 -2.30 -7.52 -5.37
N ILE A 7 -2.28 -6.91 -4.19
CA ILE A 7 -2.97 -5.66 -3.89
C ILE A 7 -1.91 -4.57 -3.90
N TYR A 8 -2.09 -3.52 -4.71
CA TYR A 8 -1.07 -2.50 -4.87
C TYR A 8 -1.63 -1.08 -4.85
N HIS A 9 -0.85 -0.17 -4.29
CA HIS A 9 -1.12 1.27 -4.28
C HIS A 9 -0.20 1.95 -5.28
N ILE A 10 -0.67 3.00 -5.94
CA ILE A 10 0.15 3.83 -6.84
C ILE A 10 0.22 5.22 -6.22
N ASP A 11 1.43 5.72 -5.97
CA ASP A 11 1.69 7.04 -5.37
C ASP A 11 0.72 7.32 -4.18
N ASP A 12 -0.04 8.41 -4.23
CA ASP A 12 -0.96 8.85 -3.18
C ASP A 12 -2.43 8.43 -3.44
N GLU A 13 -2.68 7.46 -4.33
CA GLU A 13 -4.04 7.02 -4.62
C GLU A 13 -4.68 6.29 -3.42
N GLU A 14 -5.90 6.71 -3.05
CA GLU A 14 -6.60 6.16 -1.89
C GLU A 14 -7.10 4.71 -2.11
N THR A 15 -7.51 4.38 -3.34
CA THR A 15 -8.10 3.07 -3.64
C THR A 15 -7.02 2.13 -4.19
N PRO A 16 -6.71 1.01 -3.50
CA PRO A 16 -5.76 0.05 -4.03
C PRO A 16 -6.35 -0.74 -5.20
N TYR A 17 -5.46 -1.15 -6.09
CA TYR A 17 -5.77 -2.04 -7.19
C TYR A 17 -5.51 -3.50 -6.82
N LEU A 18 -6.13 -4.42 -7.55
CA LEU A 18 -5.92 -5.86 -7.38
C LEU A 18 -5.65 -6.51 -8.74
N VAL A 19 -4.57 -7.28 -8.82
CA VAL A 19 -4.29 -8.18 -9.94
C VAL A 19 -4.18 -9.62 -9.44
N LYS A 20 -4.56 -10.58 -10.30
CA LYS A 20 -4.39 -12.01 -10.05
C LYS A 20 -3.35 -12.55 -11.03
N ILE A 21 -2.26 -13.09 -10.50
CA ILE A 21 -1.19 -13.67 -11.30
C ILE A 21 -1.37 -15.20 -11.28
N PRO A 22 -1.36 -15.88 -12.44
CA PRO A 22 -1.51 -17.34 -12.53
C PRO A 22 -0.20 -18.07 -12.14
N VAL A 23 0.39 -17.65 -11.02
CA VAL A 23 1.60 -18.23 -10.42
C VAL A 23 1.30 -18.45 -8.95
N VAL A 24 1.77 -19.58 -8.40
CA VAL A 24 1.53 -19.93 -7.00
C VAL A 24 2.28 -18.96 -6.07
N PRO A 25 1.73 -18.61 -4.89
CA PRO A 25 2.31 -17.60 -4.00
C PRO A 25 3.79 -17.82 -3.63
N ASN A 26 4.23 -19.07 -3.51
CA ASN A 26 5.62 -19.37 -3.14
C ASN A 26 6.64 -19.23 -4.29
N ALA A 27 6.16 -18.99 -5.51
CA ALA A 27 6.99 -18.90 -6.72
C ALA A 27 6.84 -17.57 -7.47
N VAL A 28 5.89 -16.71 -7.09
CA VAL A 28 5.66 -15.43 -7.76
C VAL A 28 6.84 -14.49 -7.60
N THR A 29 7.21 -13.85 -8.70
CA THR A 29 8.38 -12.96 -8.80
C THR A 29 7.99 -11.52 -9.09
N LEU A 30 8.94 -10.60 -8.94
CA LEU A 30 8.77 -9.21 -9.39
C LEU A 30 8.53 -9.13 -10.90
N GLY A 31 9.22 -9.95 -11.70
CA GLY A 31 9.05 -10.03 -13.14
C GLY A 31 7.61 -10.40 -13.53
N ASP A 32 7.00 -11.38 -12.85
CA ASP A 32 5.60 -11.73 -13.05
C ASP A 32 4.66 -10.54 -12.80
N PHE A 33 4.92 -9.79 -11.72
CA PHE A 33 4.12 -8.63 -11.36
C PHE A 33 4.28 -7.48 -12.37
N LYS A 34 5.51 -7.15 -12.77
CA LYS A 34 5.80 -6.14 -13.81
C LYS A 34 5.12 -6.49 -15.13
N ASN A 35 5.20 -7.76 -15.55
CA ASN A 35 4.55 -8.27 -16.76
C ASN A 35 3.01 -8.12 -16.68
N ALA A 36 2.41 -8.37 -15.51
CA ALA A 36 0.97 -8.23 -15.30
C ALA A 36 0.50 -6.76 -15.33
N LEU A 37 1.33 -5.82 -14.86
CA LEU A 37 1.00 -4.39 -14.87
C LEU A 37 1.13 -3.77 -16.26
N ASN A 38 2.09 -4.23 -17.07
CA ASN A 38 2.43 -3.66 -18.38
C ASN A 38 2.68 -2.13 -18.32
N ARG A 39 3.29 -1.66 -17.21
CA ARG A 39 3.62 -0.25 -16.96
C ARG A 39 5.08 -0.10 -16.53
N PRO A 40 5.91 0.64 -17.27
CA PRO A 40 7.29 0.92 -16.87
C PRO A 40 7.35 2.04 -15.80
N ASN A 41 8.55 2.26 -15.24
CA ASN A 41 8.94 3.44 -14.44
C ASN A 41 8.39 3.56 -13.00
N TYR A 42 8.29 2.44 -12.28
CA TYR A 42 7.99 2.44 -10.84
C TYR A 42 9.13 1.83 -10.03
N LYS A 43 9.31 2.33 -8.80
CA LYS A 43 9.97 1.61 -7.72
C LYS A 43 8.93 0.75 -7.01
N PHE A 44 9.31 -0.47 -6.66
CA PHE A 44 8.39 -1.47 -6.11
C PHE A 44 8.77 -1.77 -4.66
N PHE A 45 7.86 -1.43 -3.76
CA PHE A 45 7.98 -1.76 -2.35
C PHE A 45 6.94 -2.80 -1.96
N PHE A 46 7.28 -3.66 -1.02
CA PHE A 46 6.43 -4.78 -0.60
C PHE A 46 6.32 -4.83 0.91
N LYS A 47 5.14 -5.21 1.40
CA LYS A 47 4.96 -5.46 2.84
C LYS A 47 5.73 -6.73 3.18
N SER A 48 6.79 -6.57 3.97
CA SER A 48 7.65 -7.67 4.40
C SER A 48 7.76 -7.72 5.92
N LEU A 49 8.44 -8.75 6.43
CA LEU A 49 8.73 -8.90 7.85
C LEU A 49 10.25 -8.97 8.02
N ASP A 50 10.80 -7.95 8.67
CA ASP A 50 12.18 -7.91 9.13
C ASP A 50 12.27 -8.44 10.57
N ALA A 51 13.38 -9.09 10.90
CA ALA A 51 13.59 -9.74 12.19
C ALA A 51 13.71 -8.75 13.37
N ASP A 52 14.27 -7.57 13.12
CA ASP A 52 14.58 -6.57 14.14
C ASP A 52 13.52 -5.47 14.19
N PHE A 53 12.99 -5.09 13.02
CA PHE A 53 12.05 -3.97 12.88
C PHE A 53 10.58 -4.40 12.77
N GLY A 54 10.31 -5.68 12.54
CA GLY A 54 8.96 -6.18 12.30
C GLY A 54 8.46 -5.83 10.91
N VAL A 55 7.24 -5.27 10.80
CA VAL A 55 6.63 -5.02 9.48
C VAL A 55 7.30 -3.84 8.78
N VAL A 56 7.87 -4.06 7.60
CA VAL A 56 8.59 -3.05 6.80
C VAL A 56 8.08 -2.96 5.36
N LYS A 57 8.45 -1.89 4.66
CA LYS A 57 8.32 -1.76 3.19
C LYS A 57 9.67 -2.10 2.55
N GLU A 58 9.83 -3.34 2.10
CA GLU A 58 11.05 -3.82 1.45
C GLU A 58 11.05 -3.40 -0.03
N GLU A 59 12.11 -2.74 -0.49
CA GLU A 59 12.31 -2.44 -1.92
C GLU A 59 12.87 -3.68 -2.63
N ILE A 60 12.26 -4.08 -3.75
CA ILE A 60 12.76 -5.17 -4.59
C ILE A 60 12.94 -4.65 -6.02
N THR A 61 14.14 -4.81 -6.54
CA THR A 61 14.54 -4.31 -7.87
C THR A 61 14.77 -5.43 -8.90
N GLU A 62 15.17 -6.62 -8.45
CA GLU A 62 15.52 -7.78 -9.28
C GLU A 62 14.27 -8.51 -9.77
N ASP A 63 14.16 -8.75 -11.09
CA ASP A 63 12.97 -9.38 -11.69
C ASP A 63 12.78 -10.83 -11.24
N ASP A 64 13.88 -11.55 -10.97
CA ASP A 64 13.85 -12.95 -10.53
C ASP A 64 13.58 -13.10 -9.02
N ALA A 65 13.54 -12.00 -8.26
CA ALA A 65 13.30 -12.04 -6.82
C ALA A 65 11.86 -12.44 -6.50
N ARG A 66 11.69 -13.32 -5.50
CA ARG A 66 10.39 -13.74 -5.00
C ARG A 66 9.73 -12.65 -4.17
N LEU A 67 8.42 -12.51 -4.31
CA LEU A 67 7.68 -11.49 -3.55
C LEU A 67 7.30 -11.98 -2.15
N PRO A 68 7.39 -11.11 -1.12
CA PRO A 68 6.87 -11.40 0.22
C PRO A 68 5.38 -11.71 0.16
N CYS A 69 5.02 -12.95 0.51
CA CYS A 69 3.66 -13.45 0.48
C CYS A 69 3.14 -13.75 1.89
N PHE A 70 1.94 -13.26 2.21
CA PHE A 70 1.24 -13.58 3.45
C PHE A 70 -0.16 -14.10 3.14
N ASN A 71 -0.42 -15.38 3.45
CA ASN A 71 -1.70 -16.04 3.21
C ASN A 71 -2.20 -15.92 1.75
N GLY A 72 -1.29 -16.16 0.79
CA GLY A 72 -1.58 -16.09 -0.65
C GLY A 72 -1.76 -14.67 -1.21
N LYS A 73 -1.42 -13.64 -0.43
CA LYS A 73 -1.52 -12.24 -0.84
C LYS A 73 -0.17 -11.54 -0.77
N VAL A 74 0.06 -10.65 -1.72
CA VAL A 74 1.15 -9.68 -1.73
C VAL A 74 0.54 -8.29 -1.58
N ILE A 75 1.15 -7.45 -0.74
CA ILE A 75 0.81 -6.02 -0.64
C ILE A 75 1.98 -5.22 -1.18
N SER A 76 1.74 -4.35 -2.15
CA SER A 76 2.76 -3.52 -2.78
C SER A 76 2.42 -2.03 -2.76
N TRP A 77 3.46 -1.20 -2.81
CA TRP A 77 3.39 0.23 -3.08
C TRP A 77 4.30 0.53 -4.26
N LEU A 78 3.73 1.14 -5.30
CA LEU A 78 4.42 1.61 -6.48
C LEU A 78 4.64 3.11 -6.34
N VAL A 79 5.90 3.53 -6.45
CA VAL A 79 6.28 4.94 -6.45
C VAL A 79 6.80 5.30 -7.84
N SER A 80 6.17 6.27 -8.50
CA SER A 80 6.59 6.74 -9.82
C SER A 80 8.03 7.24 -9.77
N ALA A 81 8.89 6.81 -10.69
CA ALA A 81 10.30 7.24 -10.70
C ALA A 81 10.45 8.77 -10.87
N ASP A 82 9.51 9.40 -11.58
CA ASP A 82 9.46 10.84 -11.85
C ASP A 82 8.99 11.69 -10.65
N SER A 83 8.42 11.09 -9.60
CA SER A 83 7.86 11.80 -8.43
C SER A 83 8.77 11.78 -7.18
N SER A 84 10.02 11.35 -7.32
CA SER A 84 10.95 11.00 -6.23
C SER A 84 11.42 12.15 -5.30
N THR A 85 10.70 13.28 -5.25
CA THR A 85 10.99 14.44 -4.37
C THR A 85 9.89 14.79 -3.36
N LYS A 86 8.94 13.92 -3.03
CA LYS A 86 7.99 14.20 -1.95
C LYS A 86 8.40 13.47 -0.68
N SER A 87 9.03 14.19 0.24
CA SER A 87 9.34 13.73 1.60
C SER A 87 8.06 13.35 2.33
N ASP A 88 8.07 12.16 2.96
CA ASP A 88 6.99 11.68 3.82
C ASP A 88 6.81 12.60 5.04
N ASN A 89 5.74 13.38 5.05
CA ASN A 89 5.20 13.98 6.28
C ASN A 89 3.89 13.27 6.62
N HIS A 90 3.98 11.97 6.98
CA HIS A 90 2.82 11.23 7.46
C HIS A 90 2.59 11.52 8.95
N SER A 91 1.86 12.61 9.21
CA SER A 91 1.25 12.86 10.52
C SER A 91 0.24 11.75 10.80
N THR A 92 0.49 10.93 11.82
CA THR A 92 -0.51 10.03 12.41
C THR A 92 -1.64 10.87 13.01
N GLY A 93 -2.69 11.13 12.24
CA GLY A 93 -3.92 11.74 12.71
C GLY A 93 -4.86 10.67 13.24
N GLU A 94 -4.76 10.35 14.53
CA GLU A 94 -5.83 9.65 15.24
C GLU A 94 -7.10 10.53 15.24
N GLY A 95 -8.17 10.02 14.63
CA GLY A 95 -9.47 10.65 14.66
C GLY A 95 -10.12 10.49 16.03
N ILE A 96 -10.25 11.59 16.77
CA ILE A 96 -11.33 11.78 17.75
C ILE A 96 -12.02 13.10 17.42
N SER A 97 -13.06 13.01 16.58
CA SER A 97 -14.00 14.11 16.34
C SER A 97 -14.97 14.20 17.53
N VAL A 98 -14.68 15.09 18.47
CA VAL A 98 -15.65 15.54 19.49
C VAL A 98 -16.83 16.24 18.81
N PRO A 99 -18.10 15.91 19.13
CA PRO A 99 -19.23 16.61 18.54
C PRO A 99 -19.34 18.04 19.11
N HIS A 100 -19.30 19.02 18.22
CA HIS A 100 -19.55 20.43 18.49
C HIS A 100 -21.03 20.65 18.85
N LEU A 101 -21.32 21.01 20.11
CA LEU A 101 -22.64 21.48 20.55
C LEU A 101 -22.75 22.98 20.29
N SER A 102 -23.39 23.36 19.18
CA SER A 102 -23.89 24.72 18.96
C SER A 102 -25.41 24.74 19.18
N GLY A 103 -25.82 25.32 20.31
CA GLY A 103 -27.23 25.51 20.64
C GLY A 103 -27.39 26.61 21.69
N GLN A 104 -27.17 27.87 21.28
CA GLN A 104 -27.63 29.03 22.03
C GLN A 104 -29.16 29.01 22.08
N ASN A 105 -29.75 29.00 23.27
CA ASN A 105 -31.11 29.49 23.45
C ASN A 105 -31.13 30.47 24.64
N LYS A 106 -31.06 31.76 24.30
CA LYS A 106 -31.32 32.88 25.22
C LYS A 106 -32.83 33.12 25.20
N GLY A 107 -33.47 33.04 26.36
CA GLY A 107 -34.90 33.34 26.51
C GLY A 107 -35.38 33.31 27.96
N ILE A 108 -34.74 34.10 28.82
CA ILE A 108 -35.35 34.66 30.05
C ILE A 108 -36.01 35.99 29.62
N ASN A 109 -37.15 36.50 30.09
CA ASN A 109 -37.92 36.44 31.34
C ASN A 109 -39.34 36.98 31.04
N GLY A 110 -40.26 36.75 31.98
CA GLY A 110 -41.15 37.82 32.51
C GLY A 110 -42.40 38.15 31.72
#